data_AF-A0A2S6N968-F1
#
_entry.id   AF-A0A2S6N968-F1
#
_cell.length_a   1.000
_cell.length_b   1.000
_cell.length_c   1.000
_cell.angle_alpha   90.00
_cell.angle_beta   90.00
_cell.angle_gamma   90.00
#
_symmetry.space_group_name_H-M   'P 1'
#
loop_
_entity.id
_entity.type
_entity.pdbx_description
1 polymer ?
#
loop_
_entity_poly.entity_id
_entity_poly.type
_entity_poly.pdbx_seq_one_letter_code
_entity_poly.pdbx_strand_id
1 'polypeptide(L)'
;MGRLSGPRRLSGTVPVGLGDAPPFREPWQAKAFALAVLLHREGHFTWDAWVRTLAEEIAAFPQRAGEDAELAYHRQFLAALETIVANTGLAKPEAMQARKMAWRQAYLNTPHGHAVDLAAAGEPHVDEARDHDLEPQRAPIAISPARGAG
;
A
#
# COMPACT_ATOMS: atom_id res chain seq x y z
N MET A 1 13.06 47.39 34.71
CA MET A 1 11.70 47.10 34.18
C MET A 1 11.74 47.42 32.68
N GLY A 2 11.34 46.60 31.71
CA GLY A 2 10.69 45.30 31.74
C GLY A 2 10.83 44.52 30.42
N ARG A 3 10.80 43.20 30.60
CA ARG A 3 10.32 42.09 29.74
C ARG A 3 10.95 41.83 28.38
N LEU A 4 11.69 40.72 28.38
CA LEU A 4 12.06 39.86 27.25
C LEU A 4 10.81 39.44 26.46
N SER A 5 10.84 39.66 25.15
CA SER A 5 9.86 39.10 24.20
C SER A 5 10.15 37.61 24.04
N GLY A 6 9.34 36.77 24.68
CA GLY A 6 9.44 35.31 24.56
C GLY A 6 8.93 34.82 23.20
N PRO A 7 9.41 33.66 22.70
CA PRO A 7 8.93 33.11 21.44
C PRO A 7 7.45 32.74 21.55
N ARG A 8 6.66 33.29 20.62
CA ARG A 8 5.25 33.01 20.41
C ARG A 8 5.06 31.50 20.21
N ARG A 9 4.58 30.78 21.23
CA ARG A 9 4.10 29.40 21.08
C ARG A 9 2.91 29.43 20.12
N LEU A 10 3.04 28.79 18.97
CA LEU A 10 1.89 28.43 18.16
C LEU A 10 1.23 27.24 18.85
N SER A 11 0.27 27.51 19.73
CA SER A 11 -0.67 26.50 20.22
C SER A 11 -1.64 26.20 19.07
N GLY A 12 -1.19 25.39 18.11
CA GLY A 12 -2.07 24.76 17.13
C GLY A 12 -2.58 23.47 17.73
N THR A 13 -3.74 23.52 18.38
CA THR A 13 -4.51 22.31 18.69
C THR A 13 -4.91 21.69 17.36
N VAL A 14 -4.20 20.66 16.91
CA VAL A 14 -4.67 19.83 15.79
C VAL A 14 -5.95 19.15 16.31
N PRO A 15 -7.12 19.37 15.70
CA PRO A 15 -8.29 18.58 16.05
C PRO A 15 -7.99 17.15 15.62
N VAL A 16 -7.67 16.29 16.60
CA VAL A 16 -7.68 14.84 16.39
C VAL A 16 -9.14 14.44 16.28
N GLY A 17 -9.70 14.62 15.09
CA GLY A 17 -10.91 13.94 14.69
C GLY A 17 -10.56 12.48 14.41
N LEU A 18 -10.44 11.66 15.45
CA LEU A 18 -10.62 10.22 15.31
C LEU A 18 -12.12 9.96 15.14
N GLY A 19 -12.69 10.41 14.03
CA GLY A 19 -13.94 9.83 13.56
C GLY A 19 -13.66 8.38 13.15
N ASP A 20 -14.67 7.52 13.15
CA ASP A 20 -14.61 6.09 12.76
C ASP A 20 -14.12 5.82 11.31
N ALA A 21 -13.47 6.79 10.67
CA ALA A 21 -12.83 6.62 9.38
C ALA A 21 -11.63 5.67 9.49
N PRO A 22 -11.52 4.69 8.59
CA PRO A 22 -10.33 3.86 8.50
C PRO A 22 -9.07 4.73 8.37
N PRO A 23 -7.97 4.41 9.09
CA PRO A 23 -6.74 5.20 9.03
C PRO A 23 -6.04 5.12 7.67
N PHE A 24 -6.43 4.17 6.83
CA PHE A 24 -5.99 3.98 5.46
C PHE A 24 -7.21 3.91 4.55
N ARG A 25 -7.18 4.61 3.42
CA ARG A 25 -8.25 4.62 2.42
C ARG A 25 -8.34 3.29 1.67
N GLU A 26 -7.21 2.66 1.44
CA GLU A 26 -7.13 1.40 0.71
C GLU A 26 -6.35 0.35 1.51
N PRO A 27 -6.77 -0.93 1.51
CA PRO A 27 -6.11 -1.99 2.28
C PRO A 27 -4.62 -2.17 1.93
N TRP A 28 -4.21 -1.85 0.70
CA TRP A 28 -2.81 -1.97 0.28
C TRP A 28 -1.89 -0.95 0.97
N GLN A 29 -2.40 0.22 1.34
CA GLN A 29 -1.62 1.26 2.02
C GLN A 29 -1.13 0.76 3.38
N ALA A 30 -2.02 0.12 4.14
CA ALA A 30 -1.69 -0.52 5.42
C ALA A 30 -0.62 -1.61 5.25
N LYS A 31 -0.71 -2.42 4.18
CA LYS A 31 0.28 -3.46 3.88
C LYS A 31 1.65 -2.87 3.56
N ALA A 32 1.72 -1.81 2.76
CA ALA A 32 2.97 -1.13 2.43
C ALA A 32 3.62 -0.52 3.68
N PHE A 33 2.83 0.11 4.55
CA PHE A 33 3.31 0.63 5.83
C PHE A 33 3.84 -0.48 6.74
N ALA A 34 3.10 -1.59 6.86
CA ALA A 34 3.55 -2.74 7.65
C ALA A 34 4.88 -3.30 7.13
N LEU A 35 5.08 -3.39 5.82
CA LEU A 35 6.36 -3.81 5.23
C LEU A 35 7.51 -2.86 5.59
N ALA A 36 7.31 -1.55 5.50
CA ALA A 36 8.32 -0.58 5.91
C ALA A 36 8.71 -0.75 7.39
N VAL A 37 7.72 -0.91 8.27
CA VAL A 37 7.95 -1.14 9.72
C VAL A 37 8.68 -2.46 9.97
N LEU A 38 8.28 -3.54 9.30
CA LEU A 38 8.91 -4.85 9.45
C LEU A 38 10.38 -4.81 9.01
N LEU A 39 10.66 -4.24 7.84
CA LEU A 39 12.02 -4.15 7.31
C LEU A 39 12.95 -3.32 8.22
N HIS A 40 12.43 -2.22 8.78
CA HIS A 40 13.15 -1.44 9.78
C HIS A 40 13.42 -2.27 11.06
N ARG A 41 12.41 -2.98 11.57
CA ARG A 41 12.55 -3.83 12.77
C ARG A 41 13.56 -4.96 12.59
N GLU A 42 13.68 -5.48 11.37
CA GLU A 42 14.69 -6.48 11.01
C GLU A 42 16.08 -5.89 10.77
N GLY A 43 16.22 -4.56 10.81
CA GLY A 43 17.51 -3.88 10.69
C GLY A 43 18.00 -3.69 9.25
N HIS A 44 17.13 -3.87 8.25
CA HIS A 44 17.52 -3.65 6.84
C HIS A 44 17.83 -2.19 6.54
N PHE A 45 17.23 -1.24 7.27
CA PHE A 45 17.53 0.18 7.17
C PHE A 45 17.24 0.91 8.49
N THR A 46 17.76 2.14 8.64
CA THR A 46 17.44 3.01 9.78
C THR A 46 16.30 3.97 9.47
N TRP A 47 15.58 4.42 10.49
CA TRP A 47 14.51 5.40 10.30
C TRP A 47 14.99 6.72 9.67
N ASP A 48 16.20 7.17 9.97
CA ASP A 48 16.80 8.34 9.31
C ASP A 48 16.99 8.13 7.80
N ALA A 49 17.41 6.93 7.39
CA ALA A 49 17.52 6.59 5.97
C ALA A 49 16.14 6.58 5.30
N TRP A 50 15.13 6.04 5.97
CA TRP A 50 13.74 6.08 5.50
C TRP A 50 13.22 7.50 5.28
N VAL A 51 13.34 8.36 6.29
CA VAL A 51 12.85 9.75 6.21
C VAL A 51 13.56 10.51 5.10
N ARG A 52 14.89 10.33 4.97
CA ARG A 52 15.67 10.97 3.91
C ARG A 52 15.19 10.52 2.53
N THR A 53 15.12 9.21 2.27
CA THR A 53 14.71 8.69 0.96
C THR A 53 13.28 9.10 0.61
N LEU A 54 12.35 9.07 1.57
CA LEU A 54 10.98 9.53 1.33
C LEU A 54 10.92 11.03 1.01
N ALA A 55 11.69 11.87 1.71
CA ALA A 55 11.75 13.30 1.42
C ALA A 55 12.33 13.59 0.03
N GLU A 56 13.37 12.85 -0.38
CA GLU A 56 13.97 12.93 -1.72
C GLU A 56 12.94 12.55 -2.80
N GLU A 57 12.18 11.47 -2.61
CA GLU A 57 11.12 11.04 -3.54
C GLU A 57 9.97 12.07 -3.64
N ILE A 58 9.54 12.64 -2.51
CA ILE A 58 8.51 13.69 -2.48
C ILE A 58 8.98 14.93 -3.27
N ALA A 59 10.24 15.33 -3.07
CA ALA A 59 10.82 16.50 -3.73
C ALA A 59 11.04 16.28 -5.23
N ALA A 60 11.51 15.09 -5.62
CA ALA A 60 11.80 14.74 -7.02
C ALA A 60 10.51 14.53 -7.83
N PHE A 61 9.48 13.96 -7.22
CA PHE A 61 8.25 13.59 -7.91
C PHE A 61 7.01 14.16 -7.22
N PRO A 62 6.83 15.50 -7.23
CA PRO A 62 5.70 16.15 -6.59
C PRO A 62 4.34 15.68 -7.14
N GLN A 63 3.27 16.10 -6.47
CA GLN A 63 1.90 15.85 -6.91
C GLN A 63 1.70 16.32 -8.35
N ARG A 64 1.12 15.45 -9.18
CA ARG A 64 0.82 15.75 -10.59
C ARG A 64 -0.44 16.60 -10.69
N ALA A 65 -0.58 17.37 -11.77
CA ALA A 65 -1.79 18.13 -12.02
C ALA A 65 -3.01 17.20 -12.10
N GLY A 66 -4.02 17.44 -11.25
CA GLY A 66 -5.23 16.63 -11.16
C GLY A 66 -5.10 15.31 -10.38
N GLU A 67 -3.92 15.01 -9.82
CA GLU A 67 -3.74 13.87 -8.90
C GLU A 67 -4.23 14.26 -7.51
N ASP A 68 -4.89 13.33 -6.81
CA ASP A 68 -5.25 13.52 -5.41
C ASP A 68 -3.99 13.52 -4.52
N ALA A 69 -3.93 14.39 -3.51
CA ALA A 69 -2.74 14.55 -2.67
C ALA A 69 -2.40 13.26 -1.90
N GLU A 70 -3.43 12.52 -1.49
CA GLU A 70 -3.26 11.24 -0.81
C GLU A 70 -2.68 10.15 -1.75
N LEU A 71 -3.16 10.10 -3.00
CA LEU A 71 -2.61 9.21 -4.02
C LEU A 71 -1.17 9.56 -4.35
N ALA A 72 -0.85 10.85 -4.46
CA ALA A 72 0.51 11.32 -4.69
C ALA A 72 1.45 10.88 -3.55
N TYR A 73 1.03 11.08 -2.29
CA TYR A 73 1.81 10.67 -1.12
C TYR A 73 2.07 9.17 -1.10
N HIS A 74 1.06 8.33 -1.30
CA HIS A 74 1.27 6.88 -1.25
C HIS A 74 2.06 6.34 -2.46
N ARG A 75 1.98 7.00 -3.62
CA ARG A 75 2.87 6.73 -4.75
C ARG A 75 4.33 7.01 -4.39
N GLN A 76 4.61 8.15 -3.76
CA GLN A 76 5.96 8.53 -3.30
C GLN A 76 6.44 7.59 -2.18
N PHE A 77 5.56 7.21 -1.25
CA PHE A 77 5.83 6.23 -0.20
C PHE A 77 6.28 4.88 -0.77
N LEU A 78 5.54 4.34 -1.76
CA LEU A 78 5.90 3.09 -2.42
C LEU A 78 7.23 3.21 -3.18
N ALA A 79 7.47 4.32 -3.88
CA ALA A 79 8.74 4.55 -4.57
C ALA A 79 9.92 4.55 -3.60
N ALA A 80 9.80 5.23 -2.45
CA ALA A 80 10.83 5.24 -1.42
C ALA A 80 11.10 3.84 -0.84
N LEU A 81 10.04 3.05 -0.61
CA LEU A 81 10.16 1.67 -0.15
C LEU A 81 10.87 0.78 -1.18
N GLU A 82 10.52 0.89 -2.45
CA GLU A 82 11.19 0.15 -3.53
C GLU A 82 12.67 0.54 -3.65
N THR A 83 12.99 1.83 -3.54
CA THR A 83 14.38 2.33 -3.53
C THR A 83 15.18 1.73 -2.38
N ILE A 84 14.63 1.70 -1.16
CA ILE A 84 15.31 1.12 0.00
C ILE A 84 15.49 -0.40 -0.15
N VAL A 85 14.46 -1.12 -0.61
CA VAL A 85 14.54 -2.58 -0.86
C VAL A 85 15.60 -2.90 -1.92
N ALA A 86 15.73 -2.06 -2.94
CA ALA A 86 16.78 -2.19 -3.95
C ALA A 86 18.18 -1.92 -3.36
N ASN A 87 18.34 -0.83 -2.59
CA ASN A 87 19.62 -0.44 -2.00
C ASN A 87 20.13 -1.43 -0.96
N THR A 88 19.22 -2.12 -0.27
CA THR A 88 19.54 -3.19 0.70
C THR A 88 19.80 -4.54 0.03
N GLY A 89 19.60 -4.65 -1.28
CA GLY A 89 19.83 -5.88 -2.04
C GLY A 89 18.74 -6.96 -1.86
N LEU A 90 17.66 -6.66 -1.15
CA LEU A 90 16.56 -7.60 -0.88
C LEU A 90 15.77 -7.95 -2.14
N ALA A 91 15.58 -7.00 -3.05
CA ALA A 91 15.03 -7.25 -4.37
C ALA A 91 15.66 -6.34 -5.41
N LYS A 92 15.97 -6.89 -6.58
CA LYS A 92 16.49 -6.09 -7.70
C LYS A 92 15.36 -5.27 -8.35
N PRO A 93 15.62 -4.02 -8.78
CA PRO A 93 14.63 -3.21 -9.50
C PRO A 93 13.97 -3.95 -10.67
N GLU A 94 14.75 -4.69 -11.45
CA GLU A 94 14.27 -5.44 -12.60
C GLU A 94 13.31 -6.56 -12.19
N ALA A 95 13.59 -7.23 -11.07
CA ALA A 95 12.72 -8.28 -10.55
C ALA A 95 11.39 -7.73 -10.05
N MET A 96 11.40 -6.55 -9.40
CA MET A 96 10.17 -5.86 -8.98
C MET A 96 9.33 -5.44 -10.20
N GLN A 97 9.96 -4.87 -11.23
CA GLN A 97 9.28 -4.48 -12.46
C GLN A 97 8.73 -5.69 -13.22
N ALA A 98 9.49 -6.76 -13.35
CA ALA A 98 9.02 -8.01 -13.93
C ALA A 98 7.81 -8.57 -13.17
N ARG A 99 7.83 -8.52 -11.83
CA ARG A 99 6.70 -8.95 -11.01
C ARG A 99 5.45 -8.09 -11.23
N LYS A 100 5.59 -6.75 -11.30
CA LYS A 100 4.47 -5.83 -11.62
C LYS A 100 3.88 -6.15 -13.00
N MET A 101 4.73 -6.38 -13.99
CA MET A 101 4.28 -6.71 -15.35
C MET A 101 3.56 -8.06 -15.39
N ALA A 102 4.08 -9.07 -14.70
CA ALA A 102 3.43 -10.37 -14.60
C ALA A 102 2.01 -10.24 -14.00
N TRP A 103 1.85 -9.49 -12.90
CA TRP A 103 0.52 -9.24 -12.33
C TRP A 103 -0.42 -8.49 -13.28
N ARG A 104 0.10 -7.50 -14.02
CA ARG A 104 -0.68 -6.81 -15.05
C ARG A 104 -1.13 -7.78 -16.14
N GLN A 105 -0.25 -8.65 -16.60
CA GLN A 105 -0.57 -9.61 -17.64
C GLN A 105 -1.59 -10.65 -17.15
N ALA A 106 -1.42 -11.16 -15.93
CA ALA A 106 -2.39 -12.03 -15.28
C ALA A 106 -3.77 -11.39 -15.21
N TYR A 107 -3.86 -10.11 -14.82
CA TYR A 107 -5.12 -9.37 -14.79
C TYR A 107 -5.76 -9.28 -16.19
N LEU A 108 -4.98 -8.96 -17.22
CA LEU A 108 -5.48 -8.86 -18.60
C LEU A 108 -5.92 -10.21 -19.19
N ASN A 109 -5.27 -11.29 -18.78
CA ASN A 109 -5.58 -12.65 -19.23
C ASN A 109 -6.73 -13.30 -18.43
N THR A 110 -7.12 -12.72 -17.29
CA THR A 110 -8.21 -13.26 -16.46
C THR A 110 -9.56 -12.78 -16.98
N PRO A 111 -10.49 -13.68 -17.37
CA PRO A 111 -11.84 -13.29 -17.74
C PRO A 111 -12.54 -12.49 -16.63
N HIS A 112 -13.32 -11.48 -17.00
CA HIS A 112 -14.03 -10.66 -16.03
C HIS A 112 -14.91 -11.51 -15.09
N GLY A 113 -14.91 -11.18 -13.81
CA GLY A 113 -15.65 -11.92 -12.78
C GLY A 113 -14.89 -13.10 -12.15
N HIS A 114 -13.70 -13.43 -12.65
CA HIS A 114 -12.83 -14.47 -12.06
C HIS A 114 -11.72 -13.87 -11.21
N ALA A 115 -11.22 -14.65 -10.24
CA ALA A 115 -10.08 -14.26 -9.42
C ALA A 115 -8.79 -14.25 -10.25
N VAL A 116 -7.95 -13.24 -10.05
CA VAL A 116 -6.68 -13.10 -10.76
C VAL A 116 -5.62 -13.97 -10.10
N ASP A 117 -5.09 -14.94 -10.85
CA ASP A 117 -3.93 -15.76 -10.45
C ASP A 117 -2.69 -15.31 -11.24
N LEU A 118 -1.55 -15.16 -10.56
CA LEU A 118 -0.28 -14.79 -11.19
C LEU A 118 0.17 -15.81 -12.25
N ALA A 119 -0.23 -17.08 -12.15
CA ALA A 119 0.03 -18.11 -13.16
C ALA A 119 -0.55 -17.74 -14.55
N ALA A 120 -1.65 -16.99 -14.58
CA ALA A 120 -2.26 -16.52 -15.83
C ALA A 120 -1.37 -15.55 -16.62
N ALA A 121 -0.27 -15.04 -16.03
CA ALA A 121 0.71 -14.24 -16.74
C ALA A 121 1.51 -15.05 -17.78
N GLY A 122 1.65 -16.37 -17.57
CA GLY A 122 2.53 -17.25 -18.34
C GLY A 122 1.86 -17.96 -19.53
N GLU A 123 0.53 -18.05 -19.55
CA GLU A 123 -0.21 -18.67 -20.66
C GLU A 123 -1.43 -17.82 -21.08
N PRO A 124 -1.70 -17.67 -22.38
CA PRO A 124 -3.07 -17.44 -22.81
C PRO A 124 -3.84 -18.73 -22.54
N HIS A 125 -4.65 -18.74 -21.49
CA HIS A 125 -5.61 -19.83 -21.26
C HIS A 125 -6.63 -19.77 -22.41
N VAL A 126 -6.37 -20.50 -23.49
CA VAL A 126 -7.42 -20.90 -24.43
C VAL A 126 -8.36 -21.79 -23.64
N ASP A 127 -9.58 -21.29 -23.47
CA ASP A 127 -10.66 -21.97 -22.76
C ASP A 127 -11.14 -23.16 -23.62
N GLU A 128 -10.39 -24.25 -23.63
CA GLU A 128 -10.94 -25.56 -23.96
C GLU A 128 -11.71 -26.03 -22.74
N ALA A 129 -12.98 -25.62 -22.70
CA ALA A 129 -14.08 -26.13 -21.87
C ALA A 129 -13.66 -27.22 -20.88
N ARG A 130 -13.04 -26.80 -19.76
CA ARG A 130 -12.93 -27.68 -18.59
C ARG A 130 -14.26 -27.59 -17.87
N ASP A 131 -15.07 -28.60 -18.13
CA ASP A 131 -16.29 -28.91 -17.40
C ASP A 131 -15.93 -29.13 -15.92
N HIS A 132 -15.87 -28.04 -15.17
CA HIS A 132 -15.82 -28.05 -13.72
C HIS A 132 -17.22 -27.69 -13.25
N ASP A 133 -18.02 -28.74 -13.04
CA ASP A 133 -19.28 -28.76 -12.30
C ASP A 133 -19.05 -28.31 -10.82
N LEU A 134 -18.64 -27.07 -10.65
CA LEU A 134 -18.69 -26.37 -9.37
C LEU A 134 -19.86 -25.41 -9.46
N GLU A 135 -21.05 -25.90 -9.11
CA GLU A 135 -22.19 -25.03 -8.85
C GLU A 135 -21.75 -23.91 -7.89
N PRO A 136 -21.87 -22.63 -8.28
CA PRO A 136 -21.52 -21.54 -7.40
C PRO A 136 -22.48 -21.53 -6.20
N GLN A 137 -22.03 -22.06 -5.07
CA GLN A 137 -22.79 -21.97 -3.82
C GLN A 137 -22.85 -20.50 -3.37
N ARG A 138 -23.93 -19.83 -3.75
CA ARG A 138 -24.31 -18.50 -3.25
C ARG A 138 -25.07 -18.64 -1.92
N ALA A 139 -24.45 -19.27 -0.93
CA ALA A 139 -24.96 -19.21 0.44
C ALA A 139 -24.41 -17.95 1.12
N PRO A 140 -25.23 -17.17 1.84
CA PRO A 140 -24.74 -16.11 2.70
C PRO A 140 -23.77 -16.69 3.73
N ILE A 141 -22.58 -16.09 3.86
CA ILE A 141 -21.66 -16.41 4.96
C ILE A 141 -22.36 -15.94 6.24
N ALA A 142 -22.76 -16.89 7.10
CA ALA A 142 -23.42 -16.60 8.36
C ALA A 142 -22.55 -15.67 9.21
N ILE A 143 -23.12 -14.54 9.64
CA ILE A 143 -22.47 -13.60 10.55
C ILE A 143 -22.63 -14.16 11.97
N SER A 144 -21.52 -14.43 12.65
CA SER A 144 -21.54 -14.86 14.07
C SER A 144 -22.24 -13.80 14.93
N PRO A 145 -23.22 -14.17 15.78
CA PRO A 145 -23.76 -13.23 16.74
C PRO A 145 -22.71 -12.93 17.82
N ALA A 146 -22.53 -11.63 18.10
CA ALA A 146 -21.68 -11.18 19.20
C ALA A 146 -22.30 -11.61 20.53
N ARG A 147 -21.49 -12.23 21.39
CA ARG A 147 -21.89 -12.68 22.74
C ARG A 147 -21.54 -11.58 23.75
N GLY A 148 -22.54 -11.06 24.45
CA GLY A 148 -22.41 -10.28 25.69
C GLY A 148 -23.80 -10.14 26.31
N ALA A 149 -24.17 -10.87 27.36
CA ALA A 149 -23.75 -10.77 28.77
C ALA A 149 -24.22 -9.45 29.42
N GLY A 150 -25.28 -9.54 30.24
CA GLY A 150 -25.83 -8.47 31.07
C GLY A 150 -27.33 -8.60 31.25
#